data_AF-A0A7C6KWH1-F1
#
_entry.id   AF-A0A7C6KWH1-F1
#
_cell.length_a   1.000
_cell.length_b   1.000
_cell.length_c   1.000
_cell.angle_alpha   90.00
_cell.angle_beta   90.00
_cell.angle_gamma   90.00
#
_symmetry.space_group_name_H-M   'P 1'
#
loop_
_entity.id
_entity.type
_entity.pdbx_description
1 polymer ?
#
loop_
_entity_poly.entity_id
_entity_poly.type
_entity_poly.pdbx_seq_one_letter_code
_entity_poly.pdbx_strand_id
1 'polypeptide(L)'
;MKVGREQELILRSVQKYNILPITSVCNAACLFCSHRQNPKGVQVYWINHRSLEQVKEAMEFLSGDRKIVIGESATKIIEGEPFCHPEIGKILEMLRKKFKSAPLQITTNGTGLTAENVRLIAELEPIELYISLNSVNPAGRKILMGNDDAEKVIQGIELLAKYKINFHGSIVAMPHVVGWKDLEETILFLADRGALTIRVFFPGFTSLAPPELRFSPTLQNELASFVEGLSEQTAVPIILEPQKLSDLDPVVEGVIPNTPAQHIGLRKGDKIIEINGKKPRCRVEAFNFLSLKRDCQLIWKRGDELFSSTLKHDKDERVGVVMAYDLLPEFWGELKRIIQRHESQRTLLLVSPLAENLIRAAVNSDKFLKAVCSIQPVASCFFGGSIGAAGLLVVADFMAALDNYKGLRPDLLVLPARAFDDWGRDLCGQSYLFIEEEKGIPVELLEA
;
A
#
# COMPACT_ATOMS: atom_id res chain seq x y z
N MET A 1 -19.10 28.36 -8.63
CA MET A 1 -18.63 27.38 -9.65
C MET A 1 -19.12 26.01 -9.24
N LYS A 2 -19.83 25.27 -10.11
CA LYS A 2 -20.09 23.85 -9.88
C LYS A 2 -18.76 23.13 -10.08
N VAL A 3 -18.11 22.73 -9.00
CA VAL A 3 -16.91 21.89 -9.05
C VAL A 3 -17.37 20.52 -9.55
N GLY A 4 -16.81 20.05 -10.68
CA GLY A 4 -17.07 18.70 -11.19
C GLY A 4 -16.60 17.64 -10.20
N ARG A 5 -17.19 16.44 -10.25
CA ARG A 5 -16.89 15.35 -9.31
C ARG A 5 -15.41 14.95 -9.35
N GLU A 6 -14.77 15.03 -10.52
CA GLU A 6 -13.35 14.80 -10.72
C GLU A 6 -12.51 15.80 -9.93
N GLN A 7 -12.84 17.09 -10.01
CA GLN A 7 -12.10 18.14 -9.31
C GLN A 7 -12.24 18.01 -7.79
N GLU A 8 -13.41 17.61 -7.29
CA GLU A 8 -13.62 17.29 -5.88
C GLU A 8 -12.72 16.14 -5.42
N LEU A 9 -12.65 15.05 -6.20
CA LEU A 9 -11.78 13.92 -5.91
C LEU A 9 -10.29 14.29 -5.97
N ILE A 10 -9.89 15.14 -6.92
CA ILE A 10 -8.51 15.64 -7.03
C ILE A 10 -8.13 16.43 -5.77
N LEU A 11 -8.97 17.40 -5.38
CA LEU A 11 -8.69 18.22 -4.20
C LEU A 11 -8.64 17.38 -2.93
N ARG A 12 -9.50 16.37 -2.83
CA ARG A 12 -9.48 15.41 -1.72
C ARG A 12 -8.21 14.56 -1.71
N SER A 13 -7.79 14.05 -2.86
CA SER A 13 -6.54 13.30 -3.04
C SER A 13 -5.36 14.10 -2.48
N VAL A 14 -5.30 15.38 -2.84
CA VAL A 14 -4.25 16.29 -2.42
C VAL A 14 -4.32 16.61 -0.93
N GLN A 15 -5.49 17.02 -0.41
CA GLN A 15 -5.63 17.46 0.98
C GLN A 15 -5.41 16.32 1.98
N LYS A 16 -6.09 15.19 1.76
CA LYS A 16 -6.09 14.06 2.70
C LYS A 16 -4.82 13.22 2.56
N TYR A 17 -4.47 12.85 1.34
CA TYR A 17 -3.42 11.86 1.07
C TYR A 17 -2.09 12.45 0.57
N ASN A 18 -2.04 13.76 0.30
CA ASN A 18 -0.86 14.42 -0.28
C ASN A 18 -0.41 13.81 -1.63
N ILE A 19 -1.37 13.22 -2.35
CA ILE A 19 -1.22 12.63 -3.68
C ILE A 19 -1.74 13.64 -4.69
N LEU A 20 -0.94 13.94 -5.72
CA LEU A 20 -1.27 14.88 -6.79
C LEU A 20 -1.59 14.11 -8.09
N PRO A 21 -2.88 13.93 -8.43
CA PRO A 21 -3.28 13.42 -9.73
C PRO A 21 -2.92 14.40 -10.84
N ILE A 22 -2.22 13.91 -11.86
CA ILE A 22 -1.82 14.74 -13.02
C ILE A 22 -2.32 14.19 -14.36
N THR A 23 -2.62 12.89 -14.46
CA THR A 23 -3.05 12.25 -15.71
C THR A 23 -3.61 10.86 -15.45
N SER A 24 -4.64 10.45 -16.19
CA SER A 24 -5.06 9.04 -16.30
C SER A 24 -4.49 8.35 -17.55
N VAL A 25 -3.78 9.09 -18.41
CA VAL A 25 -3.15 8.55 -19.62
C VAL A 25 -1.99 7.63 -19.23
N CYS A 26 -2.00 6.42 -19.77
CA CYS A 26 -0.94 5.43 -19.56
C CYS A 26 -0.54 4.82 -20.90
N ASN A 27 0.77 4.63 -21.09
CA ASN A 27 1.35 3.97 -22.26
C ASN A 27 1.57 2.46 -22.07
N ALA A 28 1.19 1.91 -20.91
CA ALA A 28 1.19 0.49 -20.66
C ALA A 28 -0.23 -0.08 -20.74
N ALA A 29 -0.29 -1.35 -21.11
CA ALA A 29 -1.50 -2.13 -21.29
C ALA A 29 -1.46 -3.34 -20.35
N CYS A 30 -1.17 -3.10 -19.07
CA CYS A 30 -0.84 -4.15 -18.12
C CYS A 30 -1.96 -5.20 -18.00
N LEU A 31 -1.55 -6.46 -18.01
CA LEU A 31 -2.41 -7.62 -17.95
C LEU A 31 -3.21 -7.67 -16.62
N PHE A 32 -2.55 -7.32 -15.52
CA PHE A 32 -3.10 -7.24 -14.17
C PHE A 32 -3.71 -5.88 -13.81
N CYS A 33 -3.89 -4.97 -14.77
CA CYS A 33 -4.45 -3.64 -14.49
C CYS A 33 -5.89 -3.78 -13.94
N SER A 34 -6.12 -3.28 -12.73
CA SER A 34 -7.40 -3.38 -12.02
C SER A 34 -8.55 -2.76 -12.80
N HIS A 35 -8.30 -1.69 -13.56
CA HIS A 35 -9.32 -0.98 -14.33
C HIS A 35 -9.92 -1.80 -15.49
N ARG A 36 -9.26 -2.89 -15.93
CA ARG A 36 -9.79 -3.78 -16.97
C ARG A 36 -10.81 -4.78 -16.46
N GLN A 37 -10.86 -4.99 -15.16
CA GLN A 37 -11.60 -6.07 -14.52
C GLN A 37 -12.70 -5.57 -13.57
N ASN A 38 -13.03 -4.27 -13.62
CA ASN A 38 -14.06 -3.66 -12.78
C ASN A 38 -15.45 -4.18 -13.17
N PRO A 39 -16.22 -4.75 -12.22
CA PRO A 39 -17.62 -5.05 -12.44
C PRO A 39 -18.45 -3.82 -12.81
N LYS A 40 -19.56 -4.05 -13.53
CA LYS A 40 -20.51 -2.98 -13.86
C LYS A 40 -21.04 -2.34 -12.57
N GLY A 41 -21.01 -1.01 -12.51
CA GLY A 41 -21.47 -0.22 -11.36
C GLY A 41 -20.35 0.40 -10.53
N VAL A 42 -19.10 -0.09 -10.67
CA VAL A 42 -17.94 0.56 -10.04
C VAL A 42 -17.78 1.97 -10.60
N GLN A 43 -17.75 2.96 -9.71
CA GLN A 43 -17.53 4.37 -10.07
C GLN A 43 -16.04 4.67 -10.11
N VAL A 44 -15.52 4.94 -11.30
CA VAL A 44 -14.15 5.42 -11.54
C VAL A 44 -14.17 6.60 -12.49
N TYR A 45 -13.19 7.49 -12.32
CA TYR A 45 -13.12 8.76 -13.04
C TYR A 45 -11.80 8.85 -13.78
N TRP A 46 -11.88 9.17 -15.07
CA TRP A 46 -10.73 9.35 -15.93
C TRP A 46 -10.48 10.85 -16.13
N ILE A 47 -9.24 11.28 -16.01
CA ILE A 47 -8.79 12.66 -16.21
C ILE A 47 -7.77 12.73 -17.37
N ASN A 48 -7.93 13.75 -18.22
CA ASN A 48 -6.92 14.11 -19.22
C ASN A 48 -5.62 14.57 -18.53
N HIS A 49 -4.57 14.80 -19.33
CA HIS A 49 -3.43 15.60 -18.89
C HIS A 49 -3.92 16.93 -18.31
N ARG A 50 -3.57 17.20 -17.05
CA ARG A 50 -3.96 18.44 -16.38
C ARG A 50 -3.03 19.57 -16.82
N SER A 51 -3.60 20.72 -17.18
CA SER A 51 -2.81 21.92 -17.49
C SER A 51 -1.94 22.35 -16.30
N LEU A 52 -0.86 23.08 -16.56
CA LEU A 52 0.01 23.62 -15.52
C LEU A 52 -0.77 24.49 -14.52
N GLU A 53 -1.77 25.24 -15.00
CA GLU A 53 -2.66 26.05 -14.18
C GLU A 53 -3.46 25.19 -13.20
N GLN A 54 -4.11 24.12 -13.69
CA GLN A 54 -4.87 23.19 -12.85
C GLN A 54 -3.96 22.50 -11.83
N VAL A 55 -2.76 22.09 -12.25
CA VAL A 55 -1.77 21.48 -11.36
C VAL A 55 -1.36 22.48 -10.27
N LYS A 56 -1.07 23.73 -10.64
CA LYS A 56 -0.71 24.81 -9.71
C LYS A 56 -1.82 25.06 -8.68
N GLU A 57 -3.08 25.12 -9.11
CA GLU A 57 -4.23 25.28 -8.22
C GLU A 57 -4.33 24.13 -7.20
N ALA A 58 -4.17 22.89 -7.66
CA ALA A 58 -4.18 21.73 -6.77
C ALA A 58 -3.00 21.76 -5.80
N MET A 59 -1.81 22.17 -6.25
CA MET A 59 -0.61 22.28 -5.40
C MET A 59 -0.75 23.29 -4.24
N GLU A 60 -1.74 24.18 -4.26
CA GLU A 60 -2.05 25.06 -3.11
C GLU A 60 -2.56 24.30 -1.89
N PHE A 61 -3.05 23.07 -2.07
CA PHE A 61 -3.60 22.24 -1.01
C PHE A 61 -2.66 21.12 -0.55
N LEU A 62 -1.46 21.02 -1.15
CA LEU A 62 -0.43 20.07 -0.72
C LEU A 62 0.25 20.56 0.56
N SER A 63 0.72 19.60 1.36
CA SER A 63 1.46 19.82 2.60
C SER A 63 2.95 19.60 2.37
N GLY A 64 3.77 20.62 2.68
CA GLY A 64 5.24 20.53 2.59
C GLY A 64 5.89 19.67 3.69
N ASP A 65 5.18 19.40 4.78
CA ASP A 65 5.67 18.58 5.90
C ASP A 65 5.49 17.07 5.66
N ARG A 66 4.85 16.69 4.55
CA ARG A 66 4.57 15.30 4.19
C ARG A 66 5.17 15.01 2.81
N LYS A 67 5.50 13.74 2.57
CA LYS A 67 5.91 13.26 1.24
C LYS A 67 4.80 13.56 0.23
N ILE A 68 5.13 14.19 -0.89
CA ILE A 68 4.20 14.47 -1.99
C ILE A 68 4.31 13.34 -3.00
N VAL A 69 3.19 12.75 -3.39
CA VAL A 69 3.17 11.54 -4.22
C VAL A 69 2.50 11.82 -5.57
N ILE A 70 3.06 11.26 -6.64
CA ILE A 70 2.52 11.30 -8.01
C ILE A 70 2.47 9.87 -8.56
N GLY A 71 1.39 9.51 -9.25
CA GLY A 71 1.25 8.18 -9.89
C GLY A 71 0.71 7.08 -8.98
N GLU A 72 0.08 7.45 -7.86
CA GLU A 72 -0.67 6.53 -7.00
C GLU A 72 -2.09 7.00 -6.82
N SER A 73 -3.03 6.09 -6.63
CA SER A 73 -4.44 6.44 -6.43
C SER A 73 -4.90 6.15 -5.00
N ALA A 74 -5.45 7.17 -4.35
CA ALA A 74 -6.16 7.04 -3.07
C ALA A 74 -7.66 7.39 -3.19
N THR A 75 -8.13 7.65 -4.42
CA THR A 75 -9.52 8.03 -4.69
C THR A 75 -10.06 7.22 -5.86
N LYS A 76 -11.26 7.54 -6.34
CA LYS A 76 -11.86 6.91 -7.52
C LYS A 76 -11.26 7.41 -8.85
N ILE A 77 -10.22 8.25 -8.80
CA ILE A 77 -9.48 8.70 -9.99
C ILE A 77 -8.59 7.57 -10.47
N ILE A 78 -8.68 7.27 -11.76
CA ILE A 78 -7.74 6.41 -12.47
C ILE A 78 -6.43 7.18 -12.61
N GLU A 79 -5.33 6.65 -12.09
CA GLU A 79 -4.01 7.26 -12.30
C GLU A 79 -3.32 6.57 -13.46
N GLY A 80 -2.63 7.37 -14.27
CA GLY A 80 -1.89 6.94 -15.44
C GLY A 80 -0.39 6.83 -15.17
N GLU A 81 0.40 6.82 -16.24
CA GLU A 81 1.85 6.89 -16.16
C GLU A 81 2.28 8.36 -16.07
N PRO A 82 2.90 8.83 -14.97
CA PRO A 82 3.26 10.24 -14.81
C PRO A 82 4.10 10.81 -15.94
N PHE A 83 5.06 10.03 -16.46
CA PHE A 83 5.94 10.49 -17.53
C PHE A 83 5.28 10.51 -18.93
N CYS A 84 4.03 10.06 -19.06
CA CYS A 84 3.23 10.34 -20.25
C CYS A 84 2.72 11.79 -20.28
N HIS A 85 2.75 12.51 -19.16
CA HIS A 85 2.35 13.91 -19.13
C HIS A 85 3.38 14.78 -19.89
N PRO A 86 2.99 15.52 -20.94
CA PRO A 86 3.94 16.25 -21.79
C PRO A 86 4.73 17.32 -21.02
N GLU A 87 4.15 17.87 -19.96
CA GLU A 87 4.76 18.91 -19.13
C GLU A 87 5.28 18.38 -17.78
N ILE A 88 5.55 17.06 -17.66
CA ILE A 88 5.99 16.45 -16.39
C ILE A 88 7.20 17.16 -15.78
N GLY A 89 8.19 17.52 -16.60
CA GLY A 89 9.39 18.21 -16.12
C GLY A 89 9.07 19.55 -15.43
N LYS A 90 8.23 20.39 -16.06
CA LYS A 90 7.79 21.66 -15.49
C LYS A 90 6.96 21.48 -14.22
N ILE A 91 6.14 20.43 -14.15
CA ILE A 91 5.39 20.11 -12.93
C ILE A 91 6.36 19.80 -11.78
N LEU A 92 7.40 18.99 -12.01
CA LEU A 92 8.40 18.66 -11.00
C LEU A 92 9.20 19.90 -10.57
N GLU A 93 9.59 20.76 -11.50
CA GLU A 93 10.24 22.05 -11.20
C GLU A 93 9.36 22.97 -10.35
N MET A 94 8.06 23.07 -10.68
CA MET A 94 7.09 23.85 -9.92
C MET A 94 6.92 23.30 -8.49
N LEU A 95 6.82 21.99 -8.34
CA LEU A 95 6.74 21.32 -7.05
C LEU A 95 7.99 21.58 -6.21
N ARG A 96 9.19 21.36 -6.77
CA ARG A 96 10.45 21.59 -6.05
C ARG A 96 10.64 23.06 -5.67
N LYS A 97 10.27 24.00 -6.56
CA LYS A 97 10.33 25.44 -6.27
C LYS A 97 9.46 25.82 -5.07
N LYS A 98 8.28 25.24 -4.95
CA LYS A 98 7.34 25.49 -3.86
C LYS A 98 7.72 24.75 -2.58
N PHE A 99 8.04 23.47 -2.70
CA PHE A 99 8.31 22.55 -1.60
C PHE A 99 9.79 22.15 -1.59
N LYS A 100 10.64 23.09 -1.17
CA LYS A 100 12.10 22.98 -1.29
C LYS A 100 12.66 21.66 -0.74
N SER A 101 12.23 21.25 0.44
CA SER A 101 12.75 20.06 1.15
C SER A 101 11.78 18.89 1.24
N ALA A 102 10.55 19.03 0.74
CA ALA A 102 9.59 17.93 0.83
C ALA A 102 10.09 16.75 -0.04
N PRO A 103 10.06 15.51 0.47
CA PRO A 103 10.30 14.34 -0.36
C PRO A 103 9.23 14.24 -1.45
N LEU A 104 9.65 14.08 -2.70
CA LEU A 104 8.74 13.76 -3.80
C LEU A 104 8.83 12.26 -4.11
N GLN A 105 7.70 11.59 -4.21
CA GLN A 105 7.60 10.20 -4.65
C GLN A 105 6.90 10.14 -6.01
N ILE A 106 7.49 9.41 -6.96
CA ILE A 106 6.89 9.19 -8.27
C ILE A 106 6.82 7.69 -8.52
N THR A 107 5.60 7.20 -8.73
CA THR A 107 5.35 5.81 -9.14
C THR A 107 5.28 5.75 -10.66
N THR A 108 6.10 4.91 -11.30
CA THR A 108 6.25 4.83 -12.75
C THR A 108 6.44 3.39 -13.24
N ASN A 109 6.01 3.09 -14.45
CA ASN A 109 6.27 1.85 -15.18
C ASN A 109 7.69 1.77 -15.81
N GLY A 110 8.49 2.82 -15.62
CA GLY A 110 9.89 2.92 -16.03
C GLY A 110 10.11 3.41 -17.47
N THR A 111 9.09 3.41 -18.34
CA THR A 111 9.24 3.81 -19.75
C THR A 111 9.64 5.28 -19.94
N GLY A 112 9.39 6.11 -18.93
CA GLY A 112 9.75 7.53 -18.90
C GLY A 112 11.16 7.83 -18.39
N LEU A 113 11.94 6.84 -17.97
CA LEU A 113 13.28 7.02 -17.39
C LEU A 113 14.35 7.25 -18.47
N THR A 114 14.14 8.27 -19.30
CA THR A 114 15.12 8.71 -20.30
C THR A 114 16.31 9.41 -19.63
N ALA A 115 17.43 9.53 -20.33
CA ALA A 115 18.60 10.26 -19.82
C ALA A 115 18.32 11.73 -19.50
N GLU A 116 17.34 12.35 -20.15
CA GLU A 116 16.87 13.71 -19.83
C GLU A 116 16.09 13.72 -18.50
N ASN A 117 15.07 12.86 -18.38
CA ASN A 117 14.25 12.81 -17.17
C ASN A 117 15.05 12.37 -15.94
N VAL A 118 15.97 11.41 -16.07
CA VAL A 118 16.86 11.00 -14.98
C VAL A 118 17.74 12.15 -14.52
N ARG A 119 18.31 12.94 -15.45
CA ARG A 119 19.11 14.12 -15.09
C ARG A 119 18.28 15.16 -14.35
N LEU A 120 17.09 15.45 -14.85
CA LEU A 120 16.16 16.36 -14.17
C LEU A 120 15.82 15.87 -12.75
N ILE A 121 15.55 14.57 -12.58
CA ILE A 121 15.26 13.97 -11.28
C ILE A 121 16.43 14.15 -10.30
N ALA A 122 17.67 13.93 -10.76
CA ALA A 122 18.87 14.14 -9.96
C ALA A 122 19.07 15.62 -9.57
N GLU A 123 18.71 16.57 -10.43
CA GLU A 123 18.80 18.00 -10.14
C GLU A 123 17.74 18.49 -9.14
N LEU A 124 16.62 17.76 -9.02
CA LEU A 124 15.47 18.11 -8.20
C LEU A 124 15.39 17.30 -6.89
N GLU A 125 16.50 16.79 -6.36
CA GLU A 125 16.53 16.03 -5.10
C GLU A 125 15.90 16.79 -3.90
N PRO A 126 15.33 16.07 -2.90
CA PRO A 126 15.16 14.62 -2.84
C PRO A 126 13.92 14.12 -3.58
N ILE A 127 14.13 13.22 -4.56
CA ILE A 127 13.07 12.46 -5.26
C ILE A 127 13.32 10.98 -5.05
N GLU A 128 12.24 10.24 -4.81
CA GLU A 128 12.24 8.79 -4.68
C GLU A 128 11.32 8.19 -5.74
N LEU A 129 11.80 7.14 -6.41
CA LEU A 129 11.04 6.48 -7.47
C LEU A 129 10.51 5.12 -7.01
N TYR A 130 9.25 4.82 -7.35
CA TYR A 130 8.66 3.49 -7.18
C TYR A 130 8.43 2.90 -8.58
N ILE A 131 9.24 1.92 -8.95
CA ILE A 131 9.29 1.40 -10.31
C ILE A 131 8.47 0.13 -10.40
N SER A 132 7.34 0.20 -11.10
CA SER A 132 6.51 -0.95 -11.50
C SER A 132 7.16 -1.69 -12.67
N LEU A 133 8.26 -2.40 -12.39
CA LEU A 133 9.11 -3.04 -13.40
C LEU A 133 8.41 -4.24 -14.04
N ASN A 134 7.87 -5.12 -13.20
CA ASN A 134 7.11 -6.34 -13.52
C ASN A 134 7.82 -7.43 -14.34
N SER A 135 8.69 -7.09 -15.28
CA SER A 135 9.56 -8.04 -15.99
C SER A 135 10.73 -7.30 -16.65
N VAL A 136 11.93 -7.86 -16.56
CA VAL A 136 13.12 -7.45 -17.36
C VAL A 136 13.24 -8.21 -18.67
N ASN A 137 12.52 -9.32 -18.84
CA ASN A 137 12.53 -10.09 -20.06
C ASN A 137 11.67 -9.38 -21.13
N PRO A 138 12.15 -9.17 -22.37
CA PRO A 138 11.35 -8.56 -23.43
C PRO A 138 10.01 -9.27 -23.70
N ALA A 139 10.00 -10.60 -23.72
CA ALA A 139 8.78 -11.37 -23.93
C ALA A 139 7.85 -11.29 -22.70
N GLY A 140 8.42 -11.40 -21.49
CA GLY A 140 7.67 -11.28 -20.24
C GLY A 140 7.01 -9.92 -20.10
N ARG A 141 7.75 -8.83 -20.38
CA ARG A 141 7.23 -7.47 -20.37
C ARG A 141 6.14 -7.25 -21.42
N LYS A 142 6.32 -7.76 -22.63
CA LYS A 142 5.28 -7.68 -23.67
C LYS A 142 3.97 -8.29 -23.20
N ILE A 143 4.03 -9.44 -22.52
CA ILE A 143 2.85 -10.13 -21.98
C ILE A 143 2.25 -9.36 -20.79
N LEU A 144 3.08 -9.02 -19.79
CA LEU A 144 2.60 -8.46 -18.52
C LEU A 144 2.24 -6.99 -18.60
N MET A 145 3.02 -6.19 -19.34
CA MET A 145 2.88 -4.73 -19.43
C MET A 145 2.26 -4.28 -20.75
N GLY A 146 2.17 -5.16 -21.76
CA GLY A 146 1.58 -4.84 -23.05
C GLY A 146 2.42 -3.87 -23.89
N ASN A 147 3.74 -3.79 -23.66
CA ASN A 147 4.67 -2.99 -24.45
C ASN A 147 6.02 -3.70 -24.63
N ASP A 148 6.78 -3.29 -25.66
CA ASP A 148 8.08 -3.86 -26.03
C ASP A 148 9.27 -3.02 -25.49
N ASP A 149 9.08 -2.30 -24.38
CA ASP A 149 10.04 -1.30 -23.87
C ASP A 149 11.11 -1.84 -22.89
N ALA A 150 11.35 -3.15 -22.85
CA ALA A 150 12.19 -3.77 -21.80
C ALA A 150 13.61 -3.20 -21.76
N GLU A 151 14.26 -3.09 -22.93
CA GLU A 151 15.61 -2.54 -23.05
C GLU A 151 15.67 -1.09 -22.56
N LYS A 152 14.70 -0.26 -22.96
CA LYS A 152 14.60 1.14 -22.56
C LYS A 152 14.48 1.29 -21.04
N VAL A 153 13.65 0.45 -20.41
CA VAL A 153 13.46 0.48 -18.95
C VAL A 153 14.71 0.02 -18.21
N ILE A 154 15.37 -1.04 -18.68
CA ILE A 154 16.64 -1.51 -18.12
C ILE A 154 17.69 -0.39 -18.14
N GLN A 155 17.89 0.24 -19.29
CA GLN A 155 18.82 1.37 -19.43
C GLN A 155 18.46 2.54 -18.50
N GLY A 156 17.15 2.84 -18.36
CA GLY A 156 16.67 3.86 -17.44
C GLY A 156 17.04 3.56 -15.98
N ILE A 157 16.89 2.30 -15.54
CA ILE A 157 17.25 1.88 -14.18
C ILE A 157 18.77 1.90 -13.96
N GLU A 158 19.55 1.49 -14.96
CA GLU A 158 21.02 1.60 -14.90
C GLU A 158 21.48 3.05 -14.75
N LEU A 159 20.78 3.99 -15.39
CA LEU A 159 21.02 5.42 -15.20
C LEU A 159 20.68 5.86 -13.77
N LEU A 160 19.56 5.42 -13.19
CA LEU A 160 19.23 5.71 -11.78
C LEU A 160 20.35 5.27 -10.84
N ALA A 161 20.86 4.05 -11.02
CA ALA A 161 21.97 3.51 -10.24
C ALA A 161 23.25 4.35 -10.41
N LYS A 162 23.57 4.75 -11.64
CA LYS A 162 24.73 5.62 -11.95
C LYS A 162 24.64 6.98 -11.26
N TYR A 163 23.45 7.58 -11.24
CA TYR A 163 23.20 8.88 -10.59
C TYR A 163 22.93 8.75 -9.09
N LYS A 164 22.92 7.53 -8.53
CA LYS A 164 22.60 7.23 -7.12
C LYS A 164 21.22 7.77 -6.68
N ILE A 165 20.25 7.78 -7.61
CA ILE A 165 18.88 8.17 -7.30
C ILE A 165 18.22 7.04 -6.51
N ASN A 166 17.58 7.39 -5.39
CA ASN A 166 16.87 6.44 -4.55
C ASN A 166 15.64 5.89 -5.28
N PHE A 167 15.53 4.56 -5.37
CA PHE A 167 14.36 3.91 -5.95
C PHE A 167 13.98 2.62 -5.24
N HIS A 168 12.71 2.26 -5.40
CA HIS A 168 12.09 1.01 -4.97
C HIS A 168 11.60 0.24 -6.19
N GLY A 169 11.69 -1.08 -6.13
CA GLY A 169 11.14 -1.96 -7.14
C GLY A 169 9.77 -2.50 -6.74
N SER A 170 8.89 -2.69 -7.73
CA SER A 170 7.63 -3.38 -7.53
C SER A 170 7.28 -4.31 -8.71
N ILE A 171 6.72 -5.47 -8.37
CA ILE A 171 6.40 -6.55 -9.30
C ILE A 171 5.07 -7.18 -8.88
N VAL A 172 4.10 -7.28 -9.79
CA VAL A 172 2.94 -8.17 -9.62
C VAL A 172 3.35 -9.56 -10.08
N ALA A 173 3.49 -10.49 -9.13
CA ALA A 173 4.07 -11.81 -9.37
C ALA A 173 3.12 -12.70 -10.16
N MET A 174 3.38 -12.87 -11.46
CA MET A 174 2.60 -13.76 -12.33
C MET A 174 3.45 -14.90 -12.90
N PRO A 175 4.10 -15.74 -12.06
CA PRO A 175 4.96 -16.82 -12.55
C PRO A 175 4.18 -17.91 -13.31
N HIS A 176 2.87 -18.00 -13.11
CA HIS A 176 1.98 -18.86 -13.90
C HIS A 176 1.79 -18.36 -15.35
N VAL A 177 2.14 -17.10 -15.64
CA VAL A 177 2.04 -16.51 -16.98
C VAL A 177 3.41 -16.45 -17.67
N VAL A 178 4.44 -15.95 -16.97
CA VAL A 178 5.78 -15.70 -17.57
C VAL A 178 6.89 -16.61 -17.03
N GLY A 179 6.57 -17.49 -16.08
CA GLY A 179 7.51 -18.40 -15.45
C GLY A 179 8.20 -17.82 -14.22
N TRP A 180 8.61 -18.70 -13.29
CA TRP A 180 9.34 -18.34 -12.07
C TRP A 180 10.71 -17.70 -12.36
N LYS A 181 11.36 -18.10 -13.46
CA LYS A 181 12.65 -17.54 -13.87
C LYS A 181 12.58 -16.05 -14.22
N ASP A 182 11.50 -15.61 -14.88
CA ASP A 182 11.30 -14.19 -15.18
C ASP A 182 11.17 -13.35 -13.89
N LEU A 183 10.44 -13.88 -12.90
CA LEU A 183 10.31 -13.26 -11.60
C LEU A 183 11.65 -13.17 -10.85
N GLU A 184 12.43 -14.26 -10.85
CA GLU A 184 13.79 -14.30 -10.27
C GLU A 184 14.70 -13.24 -10.89
N GLU A 185 14.84 -13.27 -12.22
CA GLU A 185 15.71 -12.36 -12.97
C GLU A 185 15.32 -10.90 -12.71
N THR A 186 14.02 -10.61 -12.64
CA THR A 186 13.51 -9.26 -12.38
C THR A 186 13.79 -8.78 -10.96
N ILE A 187 13.62 -9.64 -9.95
CA ILE A 187 13.92 -9.32 -8.54
C ILE A 187 15.43 -9.08 -8.37
N LEU A 188 16.27 -10.00 -8.86
CA LEU A 188 17.72 -9.89 -8.72
C LEU A 188 18.27 -8.69 -9.49
N PHE A 189 17.72 -8.39 -10.68
CA PHE A 189 18.09 -7.18 -11.42
C PHE A 189 17.85 -5.91 -10.59
N LEU A 190 16.69 -5.78 -9.93
CA LEU A 190 16.41 -4.61 -9.07
C LEU A 190 17.39 -4.54 -7.89
N ALA A 191 17.64 -5.67 -7.25
CA ALA A 191 18.54 -5.75 -6.11
C ALA A 191 19.98 -5.34 -6.49
N ASP A 192 20.50 -5.90 -7.59
CA ASP A 192 21.86 -5.65 -8.06
C ASP A 192 22.07 -4.22 -8.56
N ARG A 193 20.99 -3.46 -8.79
CA ARG A 193 21.05 -2.05 -9.21
C ARG A 193 20.71 -1.07 -8.08
N GLY A 194 20.63 -1.56 -6.85
CA GLY A 194 20.55 -0.70 -5.67
C GLY A 194 19.14 -0.27 -5.30
N ALA A 195 18.12 -1.06 -5.64
CA ALA A 195 16.78 -0.84 -5.10
C ALA A 195 16.82 -0.85 -3.58
N LEU A 196 16.14 0.10 -2.94
CA LEU A 196 16.08 0.20 -1.48
C LEU A 196 15.19 -0.88 -0.87
N THR A 197 14.08 -1.20 -1.54
CA THR A 197 13.27 -2.39 -1.27
C THR A 197 12.63 -2.89 -2.56
N ILE A 198 12.20 -4.16 -2.55
CA ILE A 198 11.50 -4.80 -3.66
C ILE A 198 10.15 -5.32 -3.15
N ARG A 199 9.05 -4.78 -3.66
CA ARG A 199 7.69 -5.21 -3.33
C ARG A 199 7.19 -6.22 -4.36
N VAL A 200 6.93 -7.43 -3.92
CA VAL A 200 6.36 -8.51 -4.72
C VAL A 200 4.89 -8.61 -4.34
N PHE A 201 4.01 -8.17 -5.23
CA PHE A 201 2.57 -8.26 -5.02
C PHE A 201 2.05 -9.62 -5.48
N PHE A 202 1.34 -10.31 -4.60
CA PHE A 202 0.47 -11.41 -4.96
C PHE A 202 -0.61 -10.90 -5.93
N PRO A 203 -0.78 -11.56 -7.10
CA PRO A 203 -1.72 -11.10 -8.11
C PRO A 203 -3.16 -11.22 -7.58
N GLY A 204 -4.00 -10.28 -8.00
CA GLY A 204 -5.44 -10.29 -7.74
C GLY A 204 -6.21 -10.38 -9.05
N PHE A 205 -7.31 -11.13 -9.07
CA PHE A 205 -8.22 -11.19 -10.22
C PHE A 205 -9.69 -11.19 -9.77
N THR A 206 -10.57 -10.64 -10.60
CA THR A 206 -12.02 -10.60 -10.36
C THR A 206 -12.72 -11.78 -11.04
N SER A 207 -14.01 -11.98 -10.76
CA SER A 207 -14.83 -12.96 -11.49
C SER A 207 -14.87 -12.74 -13.01
N LEU A 208 -14.56 -11.52 -13.47
CA LEU A 208 -14.49 -11.13 -14.88
C LEU A 208 -13.13 -11.41 -15.52
N ALA A 209 -12.14 -11.85 -14.75
CA ALA A 209 -10.82 -12.15 -15.27
C ALA A 209 -10.87 -13.31 -16.27
N PRO A 210 -10.17 -13.18 -17.42
CA PRO A 210 -10.05 -14.27 -18.36
C PRO A 210 -9.23 -15.43 -17.75
N PRO A 211 -9.39 -16.66 -18.23
CA PRO A 211 -8.82 -17.86 -17.61
C PRO A 211 -7.32 -17.79 -17.37
N GLU A 212 -6.58 -17.09 -18.24
CA GLU A 212 -5.12 -16.99 -18.20
C GLU A 212 -4.61 -16.18 -16.99
N LEU A 213 -5.46 -15.37 -16.36
CA LEU A 213 -5.11 -14.61 -15.13
C LEU A 213 -5.41 -15.38 -13.85
N ARG A 214 -6.15 -16.48 -13.96
CA ARG A 214 -6.56 -17.26 -12.81
C ARG A 214 -5.42 -18.18 -12.43
N PHE A 215 -5.13 -18.22 -11.15
CA PHE A 215 -4.05 -19.02 -10.60
C PHE A 215 -4.55 -20.10 -9.65
N SER A 216 -3.70 -21.10 -9.45
CA SER A 216 -3.93 -22.16 -8.46
C SER A 216 -4.04 -21.56 -7.04
N PRO A 217 -4.91 -22.11 -6.17
CA PRO A 217 -4.92 -21.77 -4.74
C PRO A 217 -3.57 -21.96 -4.03
N THR A 218 -2.69 -22.81 -4.57
CA THR A 218 -1.36 -23.08 -4.01
C THR A 218 -0.34 -21.98 -4.30
N LEU A 219 -0.59 -21.13 -5.31
CA LEU A 219 0.37 -20.14 -5.78
C LEU A 219 0.85 -19.21 -4.65
N GLN A 220 -0.04 -18.89 -3.71
CA GLN A 220 0.33 -17.98 -2.61
C GLN A 220 1.41 -18.57 -1.70
N ASN A 221 1.35 -19.87 -1.41
CA ASN A 221 2.34 -20.54 -0.58
C ASN A 221 3.63 -20.79 -1.37
N GLU A 222 3.52 -21.14 -2.65
CA GLU A 222 4.65 -21.27 -3.57
C GLU A 222 5.43 -19.95 -3.68
N LEU A 223 4.72 -18.83 -3.86
CA LEU A 223 5.33 -17.51 -3.96
C LEU A 223 5.99 -17.08 -2.65
N ALA A 224 5.39 -17.37 -1.50
CA ALA A 224 6.01 -17.10 -0.20
C ALA A 224 7.33 -17.88 -0.03
N SER A 225 7.33 -19.18 -0.35
CA SER A 225 8.55 -20.00 -0.30
C SER A 225 9.62 -19.52 -1.27
N PHE A 226 9.21 -19.10 -2.47
CA PHE A 226 10.11 -18.60 -3.50
C PHE A 226 10.77 -17.27 -3.09
N VAL A 227 9.97 -16.31 -2.60
CA VAL A 227 10.48 -15.02 -2.11
C VAL A 227 11.39 -15.20 -0.91
N GLU A 228 11.09 -16.13 0.00
CA GLU A 228 11.97 -16.42 1.15
C GLU A 228 13.34 -16.90 0.68
N GLY A 229 13.41 -17.85 -0.26
CA GLY A 229 14.66 -18.35 -0.81
C GLY A 229 15.47 -17.28 -1.58
N LEU A 230 14.81 -16.31 -2.22
CA LEU A 230 15.51 -15.18 -2.85
C LEU A 230 16.02 -14.16 -1.83
N SER A 231 15.32 -14.01 -0.71
CA SER A 231 15.74 -13.07 0.35
C SER A 231 17.07 -13.46 1.01
N GLU A 232 17.49 -14.72 0.89
CA GLU A 232 18.81 -15.19 1.34
C GLU A 232 19.95 -14.81 0.37
N GLN A 233 19.63 -14.46 -0.87
CA GLN A 233 20.61 -14.17 -1.93
C GLN A 233 20.95 -12.68 -2.05
N THR A 234 20.20 -11.80 -1.38
CA THR A 234 20.40 -10.35 -1.46
C THR A 234 20.22 -9.68 -0.10
N ALA A 235 20.94 -8.58 0.11
CA ALA A 235 20.76 -7.72 1.27
C ALA A 235 19.54 -6.79 1.14
N VAL A 236 18.96 -6.66 -0.06
CA VAL A 236 17.81 -5.79 -0.30
C VAL A 236 16.55 -6.45 0.26
N PRO A 237 15.75 -5.76 1.10
CA PRO A 237 14.49 -6.29 1.59
C PRO A 237 13.51 -6.60 0.46
N ILE A 238 13.09 -7.86 0.36
CA ILE A 238 12.01 -8.32 -0.53
C ILE A 238 10.75 -8.52 0.31
N ILE A 239 9.69 -7.79 -0.01
CA ILE A 239 8.43 -7.81 0.73
C ILE A 239 7.33 -8.43 -0.14
N LEU A 240 6.77 -9.57 0.30
CA LEU A 240 5.59 -10.16 -0.32
C LEU A 240 4.31 -9.49 0.22
N GLU A 241 3.44 -8.99 -0.65
CA GLU A 241 2.20 -8.30 -0.27
C GLU A 241 0.96 -8.93 -0.95
N PRO A 242 -0.20 -9.02 -0.27
CA PRO A 242 -0.42 -8.66 1.12
C PRO A 242 0.23 -9.69 2.07
N GLN A 243 0.71 -9.21 3.20
CA GLN A 243 1.28 -10.08 4.23
C GLN A 243 0.15 -10.78 5.01
N LYS A 244 0.32 -12.08 5.28
CA LYS A 244 -0.62 -12.87 6.09
C LYS A 244 -0.34 -12.70 7.58
N LEU A 245 -0.65 -11.52 8.12
CA LEU A 245 -0.40 -11.23 9.53
C LEU A 245 -1.42 -11.93 10.43
N SER A 246 -0.92 -12.61 11.47
CA SER A 246 -1.74 -13.31 12.47
C SER A 246 -1.50 -12.85 13.91
N ASP A 247 -0.59 -11.90 14.09
CA ASP A 247 -0.19 -11.34 15.37
C ASP A 247 0.20 -9.87 15.20
N LEU A 248 0.49 -9.21 16.32
CA LEU A 248 0.91 -7.81 16.38
C LEU A 248 2.39 -7.66 16.72
N ASP A 249 3.16 -8.74 16.66
CA ASP A 249 4.54 -8.71 17.10
C ASP A 249 5.35 -7.76 16.20
N PRO A 250 6.09 -6.79 16.78
CA PRO A 250 6.87 -5.80 16.03
C PRO A 250 8.16 -6.42 15.45
N VAL A 251 7.99 -7.34 14.51
CA VAL A 251 9.06 -8.06 13.81
C VAL A 251 9.56 -7.23 12.63
N VAL A 252 10.88 -7.18 12.48
CA VAL A 252 11.56 -6.54 11.35
C VAL A 252 11.48 -7.47 10.13
N GLU A 253 10.85 -6.99 9.06
CA GLU A 253 10.72 -7.72 7.77
C GLU A 253 12.00 -7.62 6.93
N GLY A 254 12.79 -6.57 7.15
CA GLY A 254 14.07 -6.39 6.49
C GLY A 254 14.76 -5.11 6.95
N VAL A 255 16.04 -5.00 6.59
CA VAL A 255 16.87 -3.84 6.90
C VAL A 255 17.52 -3.37 5.61
N ILE A 256 17.29 -2.09 5.28
CA ILE A 256 17.85 -1.48 4.08
C ILE A 256 19.38 -1.35 4.25
N PRO A 257 20.19 -1.71 3.24
CA PRO A 257 21.64 -1.57 3.33
C PRO A 257 22.10 -0.12 3.55
N ASN A 258 23.22 0.04 4.25
CA ASN A 258 23.88 1.32 4.55
C ASN A 258 23.01 2.32 5.32
N THR A 259 22.13 1.85 6.20
CA THR A 259 21.30 2.69 7.07
C THR A 259 21.65 2.51 8.56
N PRO A 260 21.23 3.44 9.44
CA PRO A 260 21.41 3.33 10.88
C PRO A 260 20.96 1.99 11.47
N ALA A 261 19.83 1.43 11.00
CA ALA A 261 19.34 0.13 11.43
C ALA A 261 20.34 -1.00 11.16
N GLN A 262 21.00 -1.00 10.00
CA GLN A 262 22.03 -2.00 9.68
C GLN A 262 23.27 -1.81 10.55
N HIS A 263 23.70 -0.55 10.77
CA HIS A 263 24.89 -0.24 11.56
C HIS A 263 24.80 -0.70 13.01
N ILE A 264 23.60 -0.69 13.60
CA ILE A 264 23.40 -1.21 14.96
C ILE A 264 23.19 -2.74 15.00
N GLY A 265 23.18 -3.40 13.84
CA GLY A 265 23.09 -4.85 13.71
C GLY A 265 21.68 -5.44 13.71
N LEU A 266 20.64 -4.64 13.43
CA LEU A 266 19.30 -5.19 13.20
C LEU A 266 19.29 -6.07 11.95
N ARG A 267 18.43 -7.09 11.97
CA ARG A 267 18.25 -8.07 10.89
C ARG A 267 16.78 -8.43 10.72
N LYS A 268 16.44 -9.00 9.56
CA LYS A 268 15.15 -9.66 9.35
C LYS A 268 14.90 -10.69 10.46
N GLY A 269 13.68 -10.73 10.97
CA GLY A 269 13.27 -11.63 12.05
C GLY A 269 13.55 -11.12 13.47
N ASP A 270 14.28 -10.00 13.63
CA ASP A 270 14.44 -9.38 14.94
C ASP A 270 13.09 -8.85 15.45
N LYS A 271 12.73 -9.19 16.69
CA LYS A 271 11.52 -8.68 17.35
C LYS A 271 11.88 -7.50 18.25
N ILE A 272 11.33 -6.32 17.95
CA ILE A 272 11.56 -5.13 18.78
C ILE A 272 10.77 -5.26 20.08
N ILE A 273 11.46 -5.24 21.22
CA ILE A 273 10.83 -5.40 22.53
C ILE A 273 10.52 -4.04 23.14
N GLU A 274 11.44 -3.09 23.00
CA GLU A 274 11.34 -1.79 23.65
C GLU A 274 12.05 -0.70 22.83
N ILE A 275 11.45 0.48 22.78
CA ILE A 275 12.03 1.70 22.22
C ILE A 275 11.88 2.80 23.27
N ASN A 276 12.99 3.34 23.77
CA ASN A 276 13.02 4.42 24.76
C ASN A 276 12.15 4.14 26.01
N GLY A 277 12.21 2.93 26.58
CA GLY A 277 11.39 2.57 27.75
C GLY A 277 9.96 2.17 27.44
N LYS A 278 9.53 2.21 26.17
CA LYS A 278 8.15 1.89 25.75
C LYS A 278 8.10 0.61 24.94
N LYS A 279 7.17 -0.26 25.28
CA LYS A 279 6.87 -1.48 24.52
C LYS A 279 5.82 -1.18 23.46
N PRO A 280 6.16 -1.24 22.16
CA PRO A 280 5.17 -1.05 21.10
C PRO A 280 4.15 -2.19 21.10
N ARG A 281 2.89 -1.87 20.83
CA ARG A 281 1.76 -2.81 20.77
C ARG A 281 1.64 -3.51 19.43
N CYS A 282 2.15 -2.90 18.37
CA CYS A 282 2.08 -3.36 16.99
C CYS A 282 3.29 -2.87 16.17
N ARG A 283 3.43 -3.37 14.94
CA ARG A 283 4.50 -2.99 14.01
C ARG A 283 4.42 -1.51 13.63
N VAL A 284 3.23 -0.98 13.33
CA VAL A 284 3.07 0.46 13.01
C VAL A 284 3.49 1.34 14.19
N GLU A 285 3.13 0.98 15.43
CA GLU A 285 3.55 1.73 16.61
C GLU A 285 5.07 1.69 16.81
N ALA A 286 5.68 0.52 16.60
CA ALA A 286 7.14 0.38 16.65
C ALA A 286 7.82 1.25 15.59
N PHE A 287 7.35 1.21 14.34
CA PHE A 287 7.88 2.01 13.25
C PHE A 287 7.73 3.53 13.53
N ASN A 288 6.59 3.94 14.07
CA ASN A 288 6.36 5.33 14.47
C ASN A 288 7.32 5.77 15.57
N PHE A 289 7.57 4.93 16.59
CA PHE A 289 8.53 5.25 17.65
C PHE A 289 9.96 5.41 17.10
N LEU A 290 10.37 4.59 16.14
CA LEU A 290 11.66 4.70 15.47
C LEU A 290 11.78 5.97 14.61
N SER A 291 10.69 6.40 13.98
CA SER A 291 10.70 7.51 13.02
C SER A 291 10.61 8.90 13.66
N LEU A 292 10.15 8.99 14.92
CA LEU A 292 9.86 10.26 15.59
C LEU A 292 11.07 10.92 16.28
N LYS A 293 12.14 10.16 16.59
CA LYS A 293 13.26 10.66 17.40
C LYS A 293 14.61 10.27 16.80
N ARG A 294 15.49 11.29 16.69
CA ARG A 294 16.87 11.16 16.19
C ARG A 294 17.69 10.11 16.94
N ASP A 295 17.50 10.02 18.26
CA ASP A 295 18.17 9.04 19.11
C ASP A 295 17.12 8.13 19.77
N CYS A 296 17.22 6.84 19.52
CA CYS A 296 16.36 5.82 20.09
C CYS A 296 17.19 4.74 20.79
N GLN A 297 16.93 4.49 22.07
CA GLN A 297 17.41 3.29 22.76
C GLN A 297 16.51 2.12 22.37
N LEU A 298 17.07 1.13 21.68
CA LEU A 298 16.35 -0.05 21.22
C LEU A 298 16.76 -1.26 22.04
N ILE A 299 15.78 -2.09 22.37
CA ILE A 299 15.97 -3.46 22.84
C ILE A 299 15.22 -4.38 21.90
N TRP A 300 15.90 -5.39 21.37
CA TRP A 300 15.29 -6.38 20.48
C TRP A 300 15.73 -7.80 20.83
N LYS A 301 14.94 -8.77 20.38
CA LYS A 301 15.19 -10.20 20.57
C LYS A 301 15.49 -10.84 19.22
N ARG A 302 16.53 -11.69 19.17
CA ARG A 302 16.82 -12.59 18.05
C ARG A 302 16.90 -14.01 18.58
N GLY A 303 15.95 -14.86 18.22
CA GLY A 303 15.78 -16.15 18.88
C GLY A 303 15.53 -15.96 20.38
N ASP A 304 16.45 -16.44 21.23
CA ASP A 304 16.41 -16.27 22.69
C ASP A 304 17.36 -15.19 23.22
N GLU A 305 18.21 -14.63 22.37
CA GLU A 305 19.18 -13.61 22.75
C GLU A 305 18.55 -12.22 22.73
N LEU A 306 18.90 -11.40 23.73
CA LEU A 306 18.47 -10.02 23.85
C LEU A 306 19.63 -9.09 23.48
N PHE A 307 19.35 -8.11 22.64
CA PHE A 307 20.29 -7.11 22.17
C PHE A 307 19.79 -5.72 22.56
N SER A 308 20.73 -4.80 22.75
CA SER A 308 20.40 -3.40 22.99
C SER A 308 21.42 -2.49 22.34
N SER A 309 20.96 -1.40 21.73
CA SER A 309 21.83 -0.40 21.13
C SER A 309 21.11 0.95 21.01
N THR A 310 21.89 2.01 20.81
CA THR A 310 21.36 3.33 20.48
C THR A 310 21.34 3.50 18.96
N LEU A 311 20.15 3.59 18.39
CA LEU A 311 19.97 4.00 17.00
C LEU A 311 20.05 5.52 16.93
N LYS A 312 21.02 6.03 16.18
CA LYS A 312 21.20 7.46 15.91
C LYS A 312 20.97 7.70 14.42
N HIS A 313 20.16 8.71 14.09
CA HIS A 313 19.94 9.13 12.71
C HIS A 313 19.67 10.62 12.62
N ASP A 314 20.03 11.22 11.48
CA ASP A 314 19.69 12.61 11.19
C ASP A 314 18.20 12.77 10.83
N LYS A 315 17.67 13.99 10.94
CA LYS A 315 16.24 14.28 10.68
C LYS A 315 15.77 13.81 9.31
N ASP A 316 16.65 13.91 8.31
CA ASP A 316 16.36 13.62 6.91
C ASP A 316 16.95 12.26 6.47
N GLU A 317 17.62 11.55 7.39
CA GLU A 317 18.17 10.22 7.14
C GLU A 317 17.12 9.14 7.42
N ARG A 318 17.05 8.16 6.52
CA ARG A 318 16.18 7.00 6.70
C ARG A 318 16.77 6.04 7.72
N VAL A 319 15.99 5.72 8.75
CA VAL A 319 16.33 4.67 9.73
C VAL A 319 16.66 3.32 9.06
N GLY A 320 15.86 2.94 8.07
CA GLY A 320 16.06 1.76 7.22
C GLY A 320 15.53 0.45 7.78
N VAL A 321 14.60 0.51 8.73
CA VAL A 321 13.80 -0.65 9.14
C VAL A 321 12.61 -0.81 8.20
N VAL A 322 12.37 -2.03 7.73
CA VAL A 322 11.16 -2.42 7.00
C VAL A 322 10.29 -3.24 7.93
N MET A 323 9.01 -2.87 8.04
CA MET A 323 8.00 -3.55 8.84
C MET A 323 6.71 -3.71 8.06
N ALA A 324 5.96 -4.77 8.34
CA ALA A 324 4.60 -4.89 7.86
C ALA A 324 3.74 -3.74 8.39
N TYR A 325 2.84 -3.24 7.55
CA TYR A 325 1.78 -2.36 7.99
C TYR A 325 0.64 -3.20 8.57
N ASP A 326 0.49 -3.18 9.90
CA ASP A 326 -0.57 -3.89 10.61
C ASP A 326 -1.76 -2.99 10.97
N LEU A 327 -1.78 -2.40 12.16
CA LEU A 327 -2.90 -1.60 12.67
C LEU A 327 -2.41 -0.27 13.22
N LEU A 328 -3.22 0.77 13.05
CA LEU A 328 -2.98 2.04 13.71
C LEU A 328 -3.04 1.91 15.24
N PRO A 329 -2.14 2.56 16.00
CA PRO A 329 -2.17 2.57 17.48
C PRO A 329 -3.52 3.01 18.08
N GLU A 330 -4.27 3.82 17.35
CA GLU A 330 -5.57 4.39 17.69
C GLU A 330 -6.71 3.35 17.64
N PHE A 331 -6.54 2.26 16.88
CA PHE A 331 -7.54 1.22 16.64
C PHE A 331 -8.28 0.78 17.92
N TRP A 332 -7.55 0.42 18.97
CA TRP A 332 -8.13 -0.05 20.24
C TRP A 332 -8.94 1.03 20.95
N GLY A 333 -8.42 2.27 20.97
CA GLY A 333 -9.09 3.39 21.63
C GLY A 333 -10.37 3.78 20.89
N GLU A 334 -10.32 3.75 19.56
CA GLU A 334 -11.45 4.04 18.70
C GLU A 334 -12.56 3.02 18.81
N LEU A 335 -12.22 1.74 18.69
CA LEU A 335 -13.21 0.68 18.81
C LEU A 335 -13.89 0.69 20.18
N LYS A 336 -13.14 0.87 21.28
CA LYS A 336 -13.72 0.99 22.63
C LYS A 336 -14.69 2.17 22.74
N ARG A 337 -14.30 3.32 22.18
CA ARG A 337 -15.12 4.54 22.20
C ARG A 337 -16.42 4.35 21.43
N ILE A 338 -16.38 3.68 20.28
CA ILE A 338 -17.56 3.33 19.49
C ILE A 338 -18.49 2.42 20.31
N ILE A 339 -17.97 1.33 20.86
CA ILE A 339 -18.75 0.36 21.65
C ILE A 339 -19.42 1.03 22.85
N GLN A 340 -18.67 1.84 23.59
CA GLN A 340 -19.18 2.54 24.79
C GLN A 340 -20.27 3.55 24.46
N ARG A 341 -20.14 4.28 23.34
CA ARG A 341 -21.15 5.26 22.89
C ARG A 341 -22.50 4.61 22.63
N HIS A 342 -22.49 3.39 22.08
CA HIS A 342 -23.69 2.61 21.77
C HIS A 342 -24.11 1.67 22.89
N GLU A 343 -23.41 1.69 24.04
CA GLU A 343 -23.61 0.77 25.16
C GLU A 343 -23.64 -0.72 24.76
N SER A 344 -22.99 -1.05 23.64
CA SER A 344 -23.07 -2.34 22.98
C SER A 344 -22.47 -3.45 23.84
N GLN A 345 -23.19 -4.57 23.95
CA GLN A 345 -22.72 -5.78 24.62
C GLN A 345 -22.40 -6.90 23.62
N ARG A 346 -22.85 -6.77 22.37
CA ARG A 346 -22.66 -7.75 21.29
C ARG A 346 -22.32 -7.02 19.99
N THR A 347 -21.10 -6.52 19.92
CA THR A 347 -20.56 -5.85 18.73
C THR A 347 -20.09 -6.89 17.71
N LEU A 348 -20.54 -6.78 16.45
CA LEU A 348 -20.03 -7.59 15.35
C LEU A 348 -19.09 -6.76 14.47
N LEU A 349 -17.82 -7.15 14.42
CA LEU A 349 -16.84 -6.61 13.49
C LEU A 349 -16.95 -7.37 12.16
N LEU A 350 -17.33 -6.67 11.11
CA LEU A 350 -17.28 -7.17 9.74
C LEU A 350 -15.90 -6.81 9.17
N VAL A 351 -15.12 -7.80 8.76
CA VAL A 351 -13.72 -7.58 8.34
C VAL A 351 -13.43 -8.23 7.00
N SER A 352 -12.43 -7.75 6.27
CA SER A 352 -11.99 -8.44 5.06
C SER A 352 -11.31 -9.78 5.40
N PRO A 353 -11.36 -10.80 4.52
CA PRO A 353 -10.76 -12.11 4.80
C PRO A 353 -9.25 -12.02 5.07
N LEU A 354 -8.56 -11.08 4.41
CA LEU A 354 -7.13 -10.85 4.62
C LEU A 354 -6.79 -10.26 6.00
N ALA A 355 -7.72 -9.54 6.62
CA ALA A 355 -7.51 -8.89 7.91
C ALA A 355 -8.02 -9.71 9.11
N GLU A 356 -8.72 -10.82 8.87
CA GLU A 356 -9.43 -11.56 9.91
C GLU A 356 -8.52 -11.95 11.08
N ASN A 357 -7.39 -12.59 10.79
CA ASN A 357 -6.48 -13.09 11.82
C ASN A 357 -5.83 -11.94 12.60
N LEU A 358 -5.45 -10.87 11.92
CA LEU A 358 -4.85 -9.69 12.55
C LEU A 358 -5.85 -8.98 13.48
N ILE A 359 -7.08 -8.72 13.00
CA ILE A 359 -8.12 -8.10 13.83
C ILE A 359 -8.48 -8.99 15.00
N ARG A 360 -8.51 -10.32 14.80
CA ARG A 360 -8.73 -11.29 15.89
C ARG A 360 -7.62 -11.23 16.93
N ALA A 361 -6.36 -11.11 16.54
CA ALA A 361 -5.25 -10.92 17.46
C ALA A 361 -5.38 -9.60 18.25
N ALA A 362 -5.78 -8.51 17.58
CA ALA A 362 -5.98 -7.21 18.21
C ALA A 362 -7.17 -7.15 19.17
N VAL A 363 -8.29 -7.79 18.84
CA VAL A 363 -9.44 -7.92 19.75
C VAL A 363 -9.07 -8.78 20.95
N ASN A 364 -8.35 -9.89 20.73
CA ASN A 364 -7.96 -10.81 21.79
C ASN A 364 -6.88 -10.27 22.73
N SER A 365 -6.09 -9.28 22.30
CA SER A 365 -5.09 -8.62 23.16
C SER A 365 -5.71 -7.71 24.22
N ASP A 366 -7.00 -7.40 24.12
CA ASP A 366 -7.73 -6.58 25.08
C ASP A 366 -8.92 -7.34 25.70
N LYS A 367 -8.94 -7.43 27.04
CA LYS A 367 -9.97 -8.20 27.76
C LYS A 367 -11.39 -7.69 27.52
N PHE A 368 -11.57 -6.37 27.41
CA PHE A 368 -12.89 -5.79 27.20
C PHE A 368 -13.37 -6.08 25.78
N LEU A 369 -12.54 -5.82 24.77
CA LEU A 369 -12.90 -6.09 23.37
C LEU A 369 -13.20 -7.57 23.15
N LYS A 370 -12.36 -8.46 23.69
CA LYS A 370 -12.57 -9.91 23.62
C LYS A 370 -13.91 -10.37 24.20
N ALA A 371 -14.43 -9.69 25.22
CA ALA A 371 -15.69 -10.07 25.87
C ALA A 371 -16.94 -9.67 25.07
N VAL A 372 -16.87 -8.57 24.30
CA VAL A 372 -18.03 -7.96 23.65
C VAL A 372 -18.02 -8.06 22.13
N CYS A 373 -16.86 -8.31 21.51
CA CYS A 373 -16.72 -8.36 20.06
C CYS A 373 -16.77 -9.79 19.51
N SER A 374 -17.54 -9.98 18.45
CA SER A 374 -17.42 -11.10 17.51
C SER A 374 -16.86 -10.61 16.17
N ILE A 375 -16.24 -11.49 15.40
CA ILE A 375 -15.64 -11.16 14.10
C ILE A 375 -16.25 -12.06 13.03
N GLN A 376 -16.70 -11.47 11.93
CA GLN A 376 -17.19 -12.16 10.75
C GLN A 376 -16.41 -11.66 9.51
N PRO A 377 -15.66 -12.54 8.81
CA PRO A 377 -15.07 -12.19 7.53
C PRO A 377 -16.14 -11.97 6.47
N VAL A 378 -15.94 -10.99 5.60
CA VAL A 378 -16.83 -10.59 4.51
C VAL A 378 -16.16 -10.92 3.18
N ALA A 379 -16.67 -11.93 2.49
CA ALA A 379 -16.18 -12.27 1.15
C ALA A 379 -16.58 -11.18 0.14
N SER A 380 -15.69 -10.83 -0.79
CA SER A 380 -16.03 -9.94 -1.90
C SER A 380 -16.77 -10.73 -2.97
N CYS A 381 -18.10 -10.81 -2.86
CA CYS A 381 -18.96 -11.47 -3.83
C CYS A 381 -19.14 -10.61 -5.09
N PHE A 382 -19.16 -9.29 -4.92
CA PHE A 382 -19.35 -8.33 -6.01
C PHE A 382 -18.20 -8.33 -7.03
N PHE A 383 -16.94 -8.25 -6.57
CA PHE A 383 -15.80 -8.45 -7.46
C PHE A 383 -15.59 -9.94 -7.75
N GLY A 384 -15.71 -10.80 -6.73
CA GLY A 384 -15.43 -12.23 -6.83
C GLY A 384 -13.96 -12.52 -7.14
N GLY A 385 -13.69 -13.72 -7.63
CA GLY A 385 -12.33 -14.16 -7.94
C GLY A 385 -11.47 -14.30 -6.68
N SER A 386 -10.28 -13.72 -6.68
CA SER A 386 -9.34 -13.75 -5.55
C SER A 386 -9.36 -12.48 -4.70
N ILE A 387 -10.31 -11.56 -4.92
CA ILE A 387 -10.37 -10.28 -4.22
C ILE A 387 -10.72 -10.49 -2.74
N GLY A 388 -9.88 -9.95 -1.85
CA GLY A 388 -10.04 -10.08 -0.40
C GLY A 388 -9.67 -8.85 0.42
N ALA A 389 -9.43 -7.70 -0.23
CA ALA A 389 -9.07 -6.46 0.46
C ALA A 389 -10.30 -5.66 0.89
N ALA A 390 -10.27 -5.07 2.09
CA ALA A 390 -11.40 -4.30 2.64
C ALA A 390 -11.84 -3.14 1.75
N GLY A 391 -10.91 -2.45 1.09
CA GLY A 391 -11.22 -1.32 0.19
C GLY A 391 -11.96 -1.69 -1.09
N LEU A 392 -12.16 -2.99 -1.36
CA LEU A 392 -12.91 -3.51 -2.50
C LEU A 392 -14.21 -4.20 -2.09
N LEU A 393 -14.60 -4.12 -0.80
CA LEU A 393 -15.90 -4.57 -0.34
C LEU A 393 -16.95 -3.50 -0.64
N VAL A 394 -18.15 -3.93 -1.02
CA VAL A 394 -19.32 -3.06 -1.23
C VAL A 394 -20.44 -3.41 -0.26
N VAL A 395 -21.44 -2.54 -0.13
CA VAL A 395 -22.59 -2.72 0.78
C VAL A 395 -23.26 -4.09 0.58
N ALA A 396 -23.38 -4.54 -0.68
CA ALA A 396 -23.95 -5.85 -1.00
C ALA A 396 -23.15 -7.02 -0.40
N ASP A 397 -21.82 -6.92 -0.32
CA ASP A 397 -20.97 -7.95 0.29
C ASP A 397 -21.24 -8.04 1.81
N PHE A 398 -21.35 -6.90 2.48
CA PHE A 398 -21.67 -6.83 3.90
C PHE A 398 -23.07 -7.39 4.20
N MET A 399 -24.07 -7.05 3.38
CA MET A 399 -25.42 -7.59 3.50
C MET A 399 -25.45 -9.12 3.37
N ALA A 400 -24.74 -9.66 2.36
CA ALA A 400 -24.63 -11.10 2.17
C ALA A 400 -23.93 -11.80 3.35
N ALA A 401 -22.90 -11.19 3.94
CA ALA A 401 -22.24 -11.72 5.13
C ALA A 401 -23.17 -11.72 6.35
N LEU A 402 -23.99 -10.69 6.52
CA LEU A 402 -24.97 -10.58 7.60
C LEU A 402 -26.12 -11.58 7.45
N ASP A 403 -26.61 -11.81 6.23
CA ASP A 403 -27.66 -12.81 5.95
C ASP A 403 -27.22 -14.23 6.30
N ASN A 404 -25.92 -14.51 6.19
CA ASN A 404 -25.32 -15.79 6.51
C ASN A 404 -24.74 -15.87 7.94
N TYR A 405 -24.89 -14.81 8.74
CA TYR A 405 -24.33 -14.76 10.09
C TYR A 405 -25.10 -15.69 11.04
N LYS A 406 -24.39 -16.64 11.66
CA LYS A 406 -24.97 -17.69 12.52
C LYS A 406 -24.87 -17.39 14.02
N GLY A 407 -24.26 -16.26 14.41
CA GLY A 407 -24.10 -15.88 15.81
C GLY A 407 -25.38 -15.28 16.41
N LEU A 408 -25.29 -14.88 17.68
CA LEU A 408 -26.35 -14.11 18.31
C LEU A 408 -26.54 -12.77 17.61
N ARG A 409 -27.78 -12.29 17.49
CA ARG A 409 -28.06 -10.99 16.88
C ARG A 409 -27.22 -9.89 17.54
N PRO A 410 -26.35 -9.19 16.77
CA PRO A 410 -25.55 -8.12 17.32
C PRO A 410 -26.43 -6.91 17.66
N ASP A 411 -25.96 -6.09 18.59
CA ASP A 411 -26.57 -4.80 18.92
C ASP A 411 -25.80 -3.61 18.32
N LEU A 412 -24.66 -3.88 17.68
CA LEU A 412 -23.86 -2.91 16.93
C LEU A 412 -23.06 -3.62 15.82
N LEU A 413 -23.02 -3.01 14.63
CA LEU A 413 -22.15 -3.42 13.53
C LEU A 413 -21.00 -2.42 13.38
N VAL A 414 -19.77 -2.92 13.22
CA VAL A 414 -18.61 -2.10 12.91
C VAL A 414 -17.96 -2.59 11.63
N LEU A 415 -17.81 -1.69 10.67
CA LEU A 415 -17.29 -1.96 9.32
C LEU A 415 -15.96 -1.23 9.10
N PRO A 416 -15.09 -1.72 8.19
CA PRO A 416 -13.84 -1.05 7.88
C PRO A 416 -14.14 0.24 7.11
N ALA A 417 -13.73 1.39 7.65
CA ALA A 417 -13.91 2.70 7.00
C ALA A 417 -13.30 2.72 5.59
N ARG A 418 -12.24 1.93 5.35
CA ARG A 418 -11.53 1.82 4.07
C ARG A 418 -12.41 1.32 2.90
N ALA A 419 -13.53 0.67 3.16
CA ALA A 419 -14.51 0.27 2.14
C ALA A 419 -15.36 1.44 1.62
N PHE A 420 -15.32 2.59 2.29
CA PHE A 420 -16.22 3.72 2.05
C PHE A 420 -15.42 5.01 1.79
N ASP A 421 -16.06 5.93 1.08
CA ASP A 421 -15.59 7.29 0.92
C ASP A 421 -15.95 8.16 2.15
N ASP A 422 -15.51 9.43 2.21
CA ASP A 422 -15.74 10.31 3.38
C ASP A 422 -17.23 10.65 3.58
N TRP A 423 -18.09 10.32 2.62
CA TRP A 423 -19.55 10.42 2.74
C TRP A 423 -20.20 9.07 3.07
N GLY A 424 -19.39 8.07 3.42
CA GLY A 424 -19.85 6.74 3.76
C GLY A 424 -20.33 5.93 2.57
N ARG A 425 -19.91 6.25 1.34
CA ARG A 425 -20.35 5.52 0.14
C ARG A 425 -19.31 4.54 -0.36
N ASP A 426 -19.74 3.35 -0.72
CA ASP A 426 -18.88 2.33 -1.31
C ASP A 426 -18.47 2.66 -2.77
N LEU A 427 -17.80 1.73 -3.44
CA LEU A 427 -17.37 1.89 -4.84
C LEU A 427 -18.54 1.99 -5.84
N CYS A 428 -19.73 1.49 -5.49
CA CYS A 428 -20.95 1.62 -6.30
C CYS A 428 -21.72 2.91 -6.00
N GLY A 429 -21.36 3.62 -4.93
CA GLY A 429 -22.02 4.84 -4.48
C GLY A 429 -23.12 4.61 -3.43
N GLN A 430 -23.28 3.37 -2.94
CA GLN A 430 -24.25 3.03 -1.91
C GLN A 430 -23.73 3.44 -0.54
N SER A 431 -24.56 4.11 0.27
CA SER A 431 -24.20 4.48 1.64
C SER A 431 -24.19 3.26 2.55
N TYR A 432 -23.23 3.18 3.49
CA TYR A 432 -23.21 2.15 4.53
C TYR A 432 -24.46 2.19 5.42
N LEU A 433 -25.11 3.36 5.56
CA LEU A 433 -26.34 3.53 6.35
C LEU A 433 -27.51 2.70 5.81
N PHE A 434 -27.47 2.30 4.53
CA PHE A 434 -28.44 1.35 3.98
C PHE A 434 -28.45 0.02 4.77
N ILE A 435 -27.31 -0.41 5.31
CA ILE A 435 -27.23 -1.61 6.14
C ILE A 435 -27.99 -1.40 7.45
N GLU A 436 -27.88 -0.21 8.05
CA GLU A 436 -28.61 0.15 9.27
C GLU A 436 -30.11 0.15 9.04
N GLU A 437 -30.57 0.78 7.97
CA GLU A 437 -31.99 0.84 7.57
C GLU A 437 -32.58 -0.57 7.35
N GLU A 438 -31.86 -1.42 6.61
CA GLU A 438 -32.34 -2.76 6.26
C GLU A 438 -32.28 -3.77 7.43
N LYS A 439 -31.28 -3.66 8.30
CA LYS A 439 -31.09 -4.62 9.42
C LYS A 439 -31.71 -4.14 10.73
N GLY A 440 -31.95 -2.84 10.89
CA GLY A 440 -32.37 -2.25 12.15
C GLY A 440 -31.34 -2.49 13.26
N ILE A 441 -30.05 -2.36 12.92
CA ILE A 441 -28.91 -2.48 13.86
C ILE A 441 -27.98 -1.29 13.57
N PRO A 442 -27.59 -0.49 14.57
CA PRO A 442 -26.67 0.63 14.38
C PRO A 442 -25.38 0.21 13.69
N VAL A 443 -24.90 1.05 12.76
CA VAL A 443 -23.68 0.80 11.98
C VAL A 443 -22.67 1.93 12.18
N GLU A 444 -21.44 1.57 12.51
CA GLU A 444 -20.32 2.51 12.66
C GLU A 444 -19.14 2.09 11.77
N LEU A 445 -18.36 3.07 11.34
CA LEU A 445 -17.12 2.86 10.59
C LEU A 445 -15.92 2.97 11.53
N LEU A 446 -14.94 2.08 11.35
CA LEU A 446 -13.69 2.09 12.11
C LEU A 446 -12.51 2.27 11.17
N GLU A 447 -11.67 3.26 11.44
CA GLU A 447 -10.34 3.35 10.83
C GLU A 447 -9.44 2.29 11.48
N ALA A 448 -8.86 1.41 10.67
CA ALA A 448 -8.05 0.27 11.11
C ALA A 448 -6.77 0.14 10.27
#